data_AF-A0A542ER69-F1
#
_entry.id   AF-A0A542ER69-F1
#
_cell.length_a   1.000
_cell.length_b   1.000
_cell.length_c   1.000
_cell.angle_alpha   90.00
_cell.angle_beta   90.00
_cell.angle_gamma   90.00
#
_symmetry.space_group_name_H-M   'P 1'
#
loop_
_entity.id
_entity.type
_entity.pdbx_description
1 polymer ?
#
loop_
_entity_poly.entity_id
_entity_poly.type
_entity_poly.pdbx_seq_one_letter_code
_entity_poly.pdbx_strand_id
1 'polypeptide(L)'
;MALGDFFARLTGRKEEPEPALLPAPPTNDDLLAALVRVEQLVAGGAVPAVVASRVGRVVRVVRETIPRLGNLGGSAQAYSVMATCTDYLPDAIGGYLRLPRQWADTRPVDRGKTSLMILIDQLDLLAATMDKVYDAVNRADAAALITHGRFLQEKFGTPSTGGTLTLGPTPSTPPPTPATPPDPHTTTAAPPDPHTTATPHTSTSPTHPSSTSPGPTNPSTSTGPAGPLAPPPGRGGS
;
A
#
# COMPACT_ATOMS: atom_id res chain seq x y z
N MET A 1 -30.28 -0.49 -6.69
CA MET A 1 -29.18 0.43 -6.30
C MET A 1 -29.49 1.05 -4.95
N ALA A 2 -29.63 0.23 -3.89
CA ALA A 2 -30.19 0.71 -2.61
C ALA A 2 -29.81 -0.19 -1.41
N LEU A 3 -28.50 -0.37 -1.17
CA LEU A 3 -27.98 -0.88 0.11
C LEU A 3 -27.01 0.08 0.81
N GLY A 4 -26.53 1.12 0.11
CA GLY A 4 -25.71 2.18 0.71
C GLY A 4 -26.50 3.14 1.61
N ASP A 5 -27.78 3.37 1.32
CA ASP A 5 -28.63 4.32 2.05
C ASP A 5 -29.08 3.84 3.45
N PHE A 6 -28.96 2.54 3.75
CA PHE A 6 -29.35 2.01 5.05
C PHE A 6 -28.29 2.26 6.13
N PHE A 7 -27.00 2.24 5.77
CA PHE A 7 -25.90 2.48 6.70
C PHE A 7 -25.78 3.95 7.10
N ALA A 8 -26.18 4.88 6.23
CA ALA A 8 -26.19 6.32 6.53
C ALA A 8 -27.20 6.72 7.62
N ARG A 9 -28.23 5.90 7.87
CA ARG A 9 -29.30 6.24 8.83
C ARG A 9 -29.11 5.66 10.23
N LEU A 10 -28.18 4.73 10.42
CA LEU A 10 -27.84 4.20 11.76
C LEU A 10 -26.81 5.10 12.50
N THR A 11 -26.17 6.02 11.78
CA THR A 11 -25.23 7.02 12.29
C THR A 11 -25.87 8.40 12.29
N GLY A 12 -26.81 8.65 13.21
CA GLY A 12 -27.50 9.94 13.29
C GLY A 12 -26.71 11.00 14.06
N ARG A 13 -26.09 11.95 13.34
CA ARG A 13 -26.16 13.40 13.66
C ARG A 13 -25.79 14.25 12.44
N LYS A 14 -26.65 15.23 12.17
CA LYS A 14 -26.48 16.31 11.21
C LYS A 14 -25.62 17.38 11.88
N GLU A 15 -24.35 17.50 11.51
CA GLU A 15 -23.44 18.59 11.89
C GLU A 15 -22.85 19.19 10.61
N GLU A 16 -22.83 20.52 10.54
CA GLU A 16 -22.33 21.33 9.43
C GLU A 16 -20.89 20.94 9.05
N PRO A 17 -20.47 21.09 7.78
CA PRO A 17 -19.14 20.65 7.36
C PRO A 17 -18.07 21.60 7.92
N GLU A 18 -17.66 21.36 9.17
CA GLU A 18 -16.26 21.55 9.56
C GLU A 18 -15.38 20.79 8.58
N PRO A 19 -14.14 21.25 8.27
CA PRO A 19 -13.22 20.49 7.44
C PRO A 19 -12.92 19.16 8.14
N ALA A 20 -13.73 18.15 7.85
CA ALA A 20 -13.61 16.81 8.39
C ALA A 20 -12.22 16.33 8.01
N LEU A 21 -11.38 16.13 9.02
CA LEU A 21 -10.13 15.39 8.89
C LEU A 21 -10.53 14.03 8.32
N LEU A 22 -10.38 13.86 7.01
CA LEU A 22 -10.66 12.58 6.36
C LEU A 22 -9.86 11.52 7.13
N PRO A 23 -10.49 10.43 7.60
CA PRO A 23 -9.75 9.38 8.27
C PRO A 23 -8.59 8.95 7.36
N ALA A 24 -7.39 8.83 7.95
CA ALA A 24 -6.22 8.41 7.20
C ALA A 24 -6.53 7.08 6.48
N PRO A 25 -6.07 6.90 5.23
CA PRO A 25 -6.28 5.64 4.53
C PRO A 25 -5.70 4.49 5.36
N PRO A 26 -6.38 3.33 5.43
CA PRO A 26 -5.92 2.20 6.24
C PRO A 26 -4.54 1.75 5.77
N THR A 27 -3.67 1.50 6.73
CA THR A 27 -2.29 1.07 6.49
C THR A 27 -2.22 -0.42 6.17
N ASN A 28 -1.08 -0.89 5.63
CA ASN A 28 -0.87 -2.32 5.36
C ASN A 28 -1.08 -3.19 6.61
N ASP A 29 -0.65 -2.71 7.78
CA ASP A 29 -0.83 -3.42 9.05
C ASP A 29 -2.32 -3.52 9.43
N ASP A 30 -3.11 -2.47 9.17
CA ASP A 30 -4.56 -2.48 9.37
C ASP A 30 -5.25 -3.51 8.47
N LEU A 31 -4.81 -3.62 7.20
CA LEU A 31 -5.33 -4.61 6.26
C LEU A 31 -5.00 -6.04 6.71
N LEU A 32 -3.76 -6.28 7.14
CA LEU A 32 -3.37 -7.58 7.68
C LEU A 32 -4.17 -7.94 8.93
N ALA A 33 -4.37 -6.98 9.84
CA ALA A 33 -5.21 -7.17 11.02
C ALA A 33 -6.69 -7.42 10.67
N ALA A 34 -7.22 -6.78 9.62
CA ALA A 34 -8.56 -7.07 9.10
C ALA A 34 -8.68 -8.52 8.59
N LEU A 35 -7.68 -9.01 7.85
CA LEU A 35 -7.67 -10.40 7.39
C LEU A 35 -7.59 -11.42 8.54
N VAL A 36 -6.83 -11.11 9.61
CA VAL A 36 -6.81 -11.95 10.82
C VAL A 36 -8.20 -12.02 11.48
N ARG A 37 -8.91 -10.89 11.57
CA ARG A 37 -10.29 -10.87 12.08
C ARG A 37 -11.23 -11.71 11.22
N VAL A 38 -11.09 -11.66 9.89
CA VAL A 38 -11.85 -12.51 8.96
C VAL A 38 -11.57 -14.00 9.19
N GLU A 39 -10.31 -14.40 9.37
CA GLU A 39 -9.95 -15.79 9.69
C GLU A 39 -10.57 -16.24 11.02
N GLN A 40 -10.62 -15.36 12.02
CA GLN A 40 -11.26 -15.65 13.31
C GLN A 40 -12.78 -15.86 13.18
N LEU A 41 -13.46 -15.13 12.28
CA LEU A 41 -14.91 -15.31 12.04
C LEU A 41 -15.27 -16.69 11.51
N VAL A 42 -14.35 -17.34 10.78
CA VAL A 42 -14.56 -18.66 10.18
C VAL A 42 -13.91 -19.80 10.96
N ALA A 43 -13.19 -19.49 12.03
CA ALA A 43 -12.53 -20.46 12.89
C ALA A 43 -13.52 -21.26 13.74
N GLY A 44 -13.03 -22.34 14.38
CA GLY A 44 -13.80 -23.09 15.37
C GLY A 44 -15.07 -23.76 14.86
N GLY A 45 -15.19 -23.97 13.55
CA GLY A 45 -16.37 -24.55 12.92
C GLY A 45 -17.55 -23.58 12.80
N ALA A 46 -17.34 -22.27 12.95
CA ALA A 46 -18.35 -21.20 12.83
C ALA A 46 -19.03 -21.13 11.44
N VAL A 47 -18.39 -21.70 10.42
CA VAL A 47 -18.95 -21.87 9.08
C VAL A 47 -18.69 -23.30 8.57
N PRO A 48 -19.44 -23.78 7.57
CA PRO A 48 -19.11 -25.03 6.88
C PRO A 48 -17.68 -25.00 6.30
N ALA A 49 -17.01 -26.16 6.28
CA ALA A 49 -15.61 -26.27 5.84
C ALA A 49 -15.36 -25.73 4.42
N VAL A 50 -16.37 -25.88 3.55
CA VAL A 50 -16.34 -25.37 2.17
C VAL A 50 -16.24 -23.84 2.09
N VAL A 51 -16.83 -23.13 3.07
CA VAL A 51 -16.75 -21.66 3.20
C VAL A 51 -15.39 -21.28 3.76
N ALA A 52 -14.95 -21.93 4.84
CA ALA A 52 -13.65 -21.66 5.46
C ALA A 52 -12.49 -21.83 4.47
N SER A 53 -12.51 -22.89 3.64
CA SER A 53 -11.51 -23.11 2.60
C SER A 53 -11.47 -21.98 1.56
N ARG A 54 -12.63 -21.49 1.12
CA ARG A 54 -12.72 -20.40 0.14
C ARG A 54 -12.26 -19.07 0.71
N VAL A 55 -12.66 -18.75 1.94
CA VAL A 55 -12.15 -17.57 2.66
C VAL A 55 -10.64 -17.64 2.77
N GLY A 56 -10.08 -18.80 3.17
CA GLY A 56 -8.63 -19.00 3.23
C GLY A 56 -7.93 -18.76 1.88
N ARG A 57 -8.54 -19.16 0.76
CA ARG A 57 -8.02 -18.87 -0.58
C ARG A 57 -7.96 -17.36 -0.85
N VAL A 58 -9.05 -16.63 -0.59
CA VAL A 58 -9.08 -15.17 -0.79
C VAL A 58 -8.05 -14.49 0.11
N VAL A 59 -8.04 -14.82 1.40
CA VAL A 59 -7.11 -14.23 2.38
C VAL A 59 -5.66 -14.44 1.97
N ARG A 60 -5.30 -15.63 1.47
CA ARG A 60 -3.94 -15.91 0.99
C ARG A 60 -3.52 -14.97 -0.14
N VAL A 61 -4.33 -14.88 -1.19
CA VAL A 61 -4.02 -14.05 -2.37
C VAL A 61 -3.93 -12.57 -1.99
N VAL A 62 -4.84 -12.12 -1.13
CA VAL A 62 -4.85 -10.74 -0.63
C VAL A 62 -3.60 -10.44 0.20
N ARG A 63 -3.20 -11.33 1.12
CA ARG A 63 -1.94 -11.20 1.88
C ARG A 63 -0.72 -11.11 0.99
N GLU A 64 -0.66 -11.89 -0.08
CA GLU A 64 0.43 -11.85 -1.06
C GLU A 64 0.45 -10.54 -1.87
N THR A 65 -0.70 -9.88 -2.00
CA THR A 65 -0.86 -8.64 -2.76
C THR A 65 -0.57 -7.39 -1.92
N ILE A 66 -0.92 -7.37 -0.63
CA ILE A 66 -0.79 -6.21 0.28
C ILE A 66 0.59 -5.52 0.23
N PRO A 67 1.73 -6.22 0.32
CA PRO A 67 3.05 -5.57 0.30
C PRO A 67 3.32 -4.75 -0.96
N ARG A 68 2.61 -5.05 -2.05
CA ARG A 68 2.78 -4.42 -3.36
C ARG A 68 1.80 -3.28 -3.61
N LEU A 69 0.90 -2.98 -2.66
CA LEU A 69 -0.04 -1.86 -2.77
C LEU A 69 0.68 -0.52 -2.86
N GLY A 70 1.87 -0.39 -2.26
CA GLY A 70 2.69 0.80 -2.41
C GLY A 70 3.07 1.10 -3.86
N ASN A 71 3.30 0.05 -4.68
CA ASN A 71 3.63 0.19 -6.09
C ASN A 71 2.40 0.53 -6.95
N LEU A 72 1.21 0.17 -6.48
CA LEU A 72 -0.05 0.39 -7.18
C LEU A 72 -0.53 1.85 -7.11
N GLY A 73 -0.04 2.65 -6.16
CA GLY A 73 -0.57 3.99 -5.88
C GLY A 73 -2.07 3.98 -5.60
N GLY A 74 -2.74 5.13 -5.60
CA GLY A 74 -4.20 5.24 -5.43
C GLY A 74 -5.04 4.67 -6.59
N SER A 75 -4.59 3.58 -7.23
CA SER A 75 -5.28 2.90 -8.32
C SER A 75 -6.53 2.14 -7.85
N ALA A 76 -7.42 1.84 -8.80
CA ALA A 76 -8.61 1.03 -8.57
C ALA A 76 -8.30 -0.37 -8.01
N GLN A 77 -7.14 -0.93 -8.37
CA GLN A 77 -6.66 -2.21 -7.88
C GLN A 77 -6.30 -2.14 -6.39
N ALA A 78 -5.57 -1.10 -5.96
CA ALA A 78 -5.26 -0.90 -4.56
C ALA A 78 -6.53 -0.72 -3.71
N TYR A 79 -7.49 0.05 -4.22
CA TYR A 79 -8.79 0.22 -3.57
C TYR A 79 -9.57 -1.11 -3.47
N SER A 80 -9.57 -1.90 -4.54
CA SER A 80 -10.27 -3.20 -4.55
C SER A 80 -9.70 -4.16 -3.50
N VAL A 81 -8.37 -4.18 -3.32
CA VAL A 81 -7.70 -5.00 -2.30
C VAL A 81 -8.04 -4.50 -0.90
N MET A 82 -7.98 -3.18 -0.68
CA MET A 82 -8.36 -2.55 0.58
C MET A 82 -9.80 -2.89 0.96
N ALA A 83 -10.76 -2.61 0.08
CA ALA A 83 -12.19 -2.86 0.30
C ALA A 83 -12.50 -4.36 0.50
N THR A 84 -11.73 -5.24 -0.13
CA THR A 84 -11.89 -6.69 0.09
C THR A 84 -11.54 -7.10 1.52
N CYS A 85 -10.51 -6.48 2.11
CA CYS A 85 -10.11 -6.74 3.50
C CYS A 85 -11.09 -6.13 4.50
N THR A 86 -11.52 -4.89 4.26
CA THR A 86 -12.24 -4.09 5.26
C THR A 86 -13.75 -4.26 5.18
N ASP A 87 -14.29 -4.50 3.99
CA ASP A 87 -15.74 -4.41 3.75
C ASP A 87 -16.28 -5.72 3.17
N TYR A 88 -15.79 -6.15 1.99
CA TYR A 88 -16.46 -7.20 1.22
C TYR A 88 -16.40 -8.59 1.87
N LEU A 89 -15.23 -9.03 2.33
CA LEU A 89 -15.11 -10.30 3.06
C LEU A 89 -15.87 -10.30 4.39
N PRO A 90 -15.64 -9.33 5.31
CA PRO A 90 -16.31 -9.35 6.59
C PRO A 90 -17.83 -9.20 6.46
N ASP A 91 -18.33 -8.40 5.51
CA ASP A 91 -19.77 -8.26 5.29
C ASP A 91 -20.41 -9.52 4.69
N ALA A 92 -19.76 -10.19 3.74
CA ALA A 92 -20.28 -11.44 3.17
C ALA A 92 -20.39 -12.54 4.23
N ILE A 93 -19.36 -12.69 5.06
CA ILE A 93 -19.32 -13.68 6.14
C ILE A 93 -20.30 -13.30 7.24
N GLY A 94 -20.29 -12.05 7.69
CA GLY A 94 -21.21 -11.53 8.70
C GLY A 94 -22.67 -11.64 8.29
N GLY A 95 -22.95 -11.41 7.00
CA GLY A 95 -24.24 -11.62 6.37
C GLY A 95 -24.72 -13.06 6.56
N TYR A 96 -23.91 -14.06 6.22
CA TYR A 96 -24.26 -15.47 6.44
C TYR A 96 -24.42 -15.84 7.92
N LEU A 97 -23.50 -15.39 8.78
CA LEU A 97 -23.51 -15.69 10.21
C LEU A 97 -24.69 -15.08 10.98
N ARG A 98 -25.31 -14.01 10.44
CA ARG A 98 -26.53 -13.42 11.01
C ARG A 98 -27.75 -14.32 10.82
N LEU A 99 -27.73 -15.27 9.89
CA LEU A 99 -28.84 -16.19 9.66
C LEU A 99 -28.68 -17.47 10.50
N PRO A 100 -29.80 -18.06 11.00
CA PRO A 100 -29.75 -19.39 11.59
C PRO A 100 -29.25 -20.41 10.56
N ARG A 101 -28.22 -21.19 10.91
CA ARG A 101 -27.54 -22.11 9.96
C ARG A 101 -28.47 -23.03 9.19
N GLN A 102 -29.37 -23.70 9.91
CA GLN A 102 -30.37 -24.59 9.30
C GLN A 102 -31.19 -23.87 8.22
N TRP A 103 -31.51 -22.60 8.41
CA TRP A 103 -32.25 -21.79 7.44
C TRP A 103 -31.36 -21.43 6.24
N ALA A 104 -30.13 -20.97 6.51
CA ALA A 104 -29.16 -20.56 5.49
C ALA A 104 -28.78 -21.71 4.53
N ASP A 105 -28.80 -22.94 5.02
CA ASP A 105 -28.34 -24.12 4.28
C ASP A 105 -29.47 -24.85 3.54
N THR A 106 -30.72 -24.74 3.98
CA THR A 106 -31.85 -25.50 3.38
C THR A 106 -32.85 -24.65 2.62
N ARG A 107 -33.01 -23.37 2.94
CA ARG A 107 -34.04 -22.55 2.31
C ARG A 107 -33.52 -21.85 1.05
N PRO A 108 -34.23 -21.97 -0.09
CA PRO A 108 -33.91 -21.18 -1.26
C PRO A 108 -34.27 -19.71 -1.00
N VAL A 109 -33.38 -18.81 -1.40
CA VAL A 109 -33.50 -17.36 -1.20
C VAL A 109 -33.58 -16.62 -2.52
N ASP A 110 -32.75 -17.00 -3.49
CA ASP A 110 -32.70 -16.32 -4.80
C ASP A 110 -32.44 -17.35 -5.91
N ARG A 111 -33.30 -17.36 -6.94
CA ARG A 111 -33.25 -18.29 -8.08
C ARG A 111 -33.05 -19.78 -7.66
N GLY A 112 -33.63 -20.18 -6.54
CA GLY A 112 -33.50 -21.55 -5.99
C GLY A 112 -32.19 -21.84 -5.25
N LYS A 113 -31.26 -20.88 -5.18
CA LYS A 113 -30.01 -21.01 -4.40
C LYS A 113 -30.25 -20.68 -2.93
N THR A 114 -29.60 -21.43 -2.06
CA THR A 114 -29.58 -21.16 -0.62
C THR A 114 -28.60 -20.02 -0.29
N SER A 115 -28.70 -19.44 0.91
CA SER A 115 -27.74 -18.41 1.35
C SER A 115 -26.30 -18.91 1.35
N LEU A 116 -26.09 -20.18 1.70
CA LEU A 116 -24.78 -20.84 1.60
C LEU A 116 -24.25 -20.83 0.16
N MET A 117 -25.07 -21.20 -0.82
CA MET A 117 -24.65 -21.24 -2.22
C MET A 117 -24.29 -19.84 -2.74
N ILE A 118 -25.08 -18.83 -2.37
CA ILE A 118 -24.82 -17.43 -2.75
C ILE A 118 -23.49 -16.96 -2.15
N LEU A 119 -23.23 -17.27 -0.88
CA LEU A 119 -21.94 -16.93 -0.25
C LEU A 119 -20.77 -17.61 -0.97
N ILE A 120 -20.91 -18.88 -1.34
CA ILE A 120 -19.88 -19.61 -2.10
C ILE A 120 -19.59 -18.90 -3.42
N ASP A 121 -20.61 -18.54 -4.19
CA ASP A 121 -20.45 -17.84 -5.47
C ASP A 121 -19.74 -16.49 -5.28
N GLN A 122 -20.09 -15.75 -4.22
CA GLN A 122 -19.45 -14.47 -3.88
C GLN A 122 -17.96 -14.66 -3.55
N LEU A 123 -17.61 -15.65 -2.75
CA LEU A 123 -16.22 -15.94 -2.38
C LEU A 123 -15.39 -16.40 -3.60
N ASP A 124 -15.98 -17.19 -4.49
CA ASP A 124 -15.32 -17.64 -5.72
C ASP A 124 -15.08 -16.47 -6.69
N LEU A 125 -16.02 -15.53 -6.79
CA LEU A 125 -15.85 -14.29 -7.55
C LEU A 125 -14.74 -13.40 -6.94
N LEU A 126 -14.73 -13.24 -5.62
CA LEU A 126 -13.70 -12.47 -4.92
C LEU A 126 -12.31 -13.09 -5.15
N ALA A 127 -12.18 -14.41 -5.00
CA ALA A 127 -10.92 -15.11 -5.25
C ALA A 127 -10.42 -14.89 -6.69
N ALA A 128 -11.27 -15.11 -7.68
CA ALA A 128 -10.90 -14.92 -9.09
C ALA A 128 -10.53 -13.47 -9.41
N THR A 129 -11.16 -12.51 -8.74
CA THR A 129 -10.85 -11.07 -8.93
C THR A 129 -9.50 -10.72 -8.30
N MET A 130 -9.22 -11.21 -7.09
CA MET A 130 -7.94 -10.99 -6.43
C MET A 130 -6.79 -11.68 -7.15
N ASP A 131 -7.01 -12.88 -7.71
CA ASP A 131 -6.03 -13.58 -8.56
C ASP A 131 -5.64 -12.69 -9.77
N LYS A 132 -6.61 -12.05 -10.43
CA LYS A 132 -6.35 -11.13 -11.55
C LYS A 132 -5.59 -9.87 -11.12
N VAL A 133 -5.93 -9.31 -9.96
CA VAL A 133 -5.22 -8.14 -9.42
C VAL A 133 -3.77 -8.51 -9.13
N TYR A 134 -3.55 -9.64 -8.46
CA TYR A 134 -2.22 -10.17 -8.18
C TYR A 134 -1.41 -10.36 -9.46
N ASP A 135 -1.98 -11.00 -10.49
CA ASP A 135 -1.31 -11.20 -11.77
C ASP A 135 -0.98 -9.87 -12.48
N ALA A 136 -1.88 -8.89 -12.41
CA ALA A 136 -1.67 -7.57 -12.99
C ALA A 136 -0.51 -6.83 -12.30
N VAL A 137 -0.43 -6.90 -10.98
CA VAL A 137 0.67 -6.34 -10.19
C VAL A 137 2.00 -6.99 -10.56
N ASN A 138 2.05 -8.33 -10.56
CA ASN A 138 3.28 -9.04 -10.91
C ASN A 138 3.75 -8.73 -12.34
N ARG A 139 2.81 -8.57 -13.28
CA ARG A 139 3.13 -8.17 -14.65
C ARG A 139 3.71 -6.75 -14.71
N ALA A 140 3.16 -5.82 -13.93
CA ALA A 140 3.69 -4.45 -13.85
C ALA A 140 5.10 -4.43 -13.25
N ASP A 141 5.33 -5.16 -12.16
CA ASP A 141 6.64 -5.29 -11.52
C ASP A 141 7.68 -5.90 -12.49
N ALA A 142 7.30 -6.94 -13.24
CA ALA A 142 8.17 -7.55 -14.24
C ALA A 142 8.53 -6.58 -15.38
N ALA A 143 7.56 -5.79 -15.86
CA ALA A 143 7.81 -4.77 -16.88
C ALA A 143 8.74 -3.65 -16.37
N ALA A 144 8.60 -3.25 -15.10
CA ALA A 144 9.50 -2.29 -14.47
C ALA A 144 10.94 -2.83 -14.39
N LEU A 145 11.12 -4.12 -14.06
CA LEU A 145 12.43 -4.76 -14.02
C LEU A 145 13.11 -4.78 -15.40
N ILE A 146 12.36 -5.10 -16.46
CA ILE A 146 12.88 -5.09 -17.84
C ILE A 146 13.32 -3.67 -18.23
N THR A 147 12.49 -2.68 -17.92
CA THR A 147 12.78 -1.27 -18.21
C THR A 147 14.04 -0.81 -17.48
N HIS A 148 14.20 -1.18 -16.22
CA HIS A 148 15.38 -0.89 -15.43
C HIS A 148 16.64 -1.56 -16.00
N GLY A 149 16.55 -2.82 -16.44
CA GLY A 149 17.66 -3.52 -17.08
C GLY A 149 18.12 -2.86 -18.38
N ARG A 150 17.18 -2.40 -19.22
CA ARG A 150 17.49 -1.64 -20.43
C ARG A 150 18.20 -0.32 -20.10
N PHE A 151 17.72 0.40 -19.09
CA PHE A 151 18.37 1.62 -18.63
C PHE A 151 19.81 1.37 -18.17
N LEU A 152 20.07 0.29 -17.43
CA LEU A 152 21.42 -0.07 -17.02
C LEU A 152 22.32 -0.41 -18.22
N GLN A 153 21.80 -1.12 -19.22
CA GLN A 153 22.54 -1.40 -20.45
C GLN A 153 22.87 -0.13 -21.23
N GLU A 154 21.96 0.83 -21.30
CA GLU A 154 22.20 2.13 -21.95
C GLU A 154 23.21 2.98 -21.17
N LYS A 155 23.20 2.92 -19.83
CA LYS A 155 24.09 3.71 -18.97
C LYS A 155 25.49 3.13 -18.81
N PHE A 156 25.61 1.80 -18.76
CA PHE A 156 26.85 1.11 -18.41
C PHE A 156 27.28 0.06 -19.43
N GLY A 157 26.40 -0.34 -20.35
CA GLY A 157 26.68 -1.34 -21.38
C GLY A 157 27.47 -0.82 -22.58
N THR A 158 27.87 0.46 -22.58
CA THR A 158 28.83 1.01 -23.55
C THR A 158 30.13 1.43 -22.88
N PRO A 159 31.07 0.50 -22.70
CA PRO A 159 32.49 0.81 -22.89
C PRO A 159 33.11 -0.15 -23.92
N SER A 160 32.75 0.00 -25.20
CA SER A 160 33.44 -0.63 -26.34
C SER A 160 33.09 0.06 -27.67
N THR A 161 33.42 1.34 -27.79
CA THR A 161 34.07 1.80 -29.03
C THR A 161 35.54 1.93 -28.68
N GLY A 162 36.21 0.78 -28.64
CA GLY A 162 37.66 0.74 -28.71
C GLY A 162 38.09 1.29 -30.06
N GLY A 163 38.80 2.42 -30.02
CA GLY A 163 39.92 2.70 -30.91
C GLY A 163 39.62 2.92 -32.40
N THR A 164 39.33 4.17 -32.77
CA THR A 164 40.05 4.81 -33.89
C THR A 164 40.51 6.21 -33.47
N LEU A 165 41.34 6.28 -32.42
CA LEU A 165 42.31 7.37 -32.31
C LEU A 165 43.30 7.18 -33.46
N THR A 166 42.94 7.74 -34.62
CA THR A 166 43.88 7.98 -35.70
C THR A 166 44.92 8.97 -35.17
N LEU A 167 46.02 8.44 -34.64
CA LEU A 167 47.28 9.18 -34.49
C LEU A 167 47.88 9.30 -35.90
N GLY A 168 47.21 10.07 -36.76
CA GLY A 168 47.84 10.58 -37.97
C GLY A 168 48.97 11.52 -37.54
N PRO A 169 50.19 11.36 -38.07
CA PRO A 169 51.32 12.21 -37.69
C PRO A 169 50.96 13.67 -37.96
N THR A 170 51.23 14.52 -36.97
CA THR A 170 51.13 15.98 -37.09
C THR A 170 52.20 16.50 -38.05
N PRO A 171 51.88 17.06 -39.24
CA PRO A 171 52.74 18.06 -39.85
C PRO A 171 52.52 19.38 -39.12
N SER A 172 53.42 19.67 -38.19
CA SER A 172 53.68 21.02 -37.71
C SER A 172 54.15 21.88 -38.89
N THR A 173 53.31 22.78 -39.40
CA THR A 173 53.80 23.96 -40.16
C THR A 173 52.87 25.15 -39.90
N PRO A 174 53.30 26.17 -39.13
CA PRO A 174 52.59 27.44 -39.04
C PRO A 174 52.73 28.23 -40.36
N PRO A 175 51.66 28.89 -40.85
CA PRO A 175 51.80 29.88 -41.91
C PRO A 175 52.52 31.14 -41.38
N PRO A 176 53.50 31.71 -42.10
CA PRO A 176 54.09 33.00 -41.73
C PRO A 176 53.06 34.13 -41.91
N THR A 177 52.78 34.86 -40.84
CA THR A 177 52.11 36.16 -40.88
C THR A 177 53.09 37.23 -41.37
N PRO A 178 52.79 38.02 -42.42
CA PRO A 178 53.44 39.30 -42.62
C PRO A 178 52.70 40.36 -41.80
N ALA A 179 53.38 40.91 -40.80
CA ALA A 179 53.01 42.17 -40.19
C ALA A 179 53.45 43.33 -41.08
N THR A 180 52.62 44.39 -41.21
CA THR A 180 53.04 45.81 -41.09
C THR A 180 51.78 46.74 -41.06
N PRO A 181 51.67 47.67 -40.08
CA PRO A 181 50.64 48.72 -39.92
C PRO A 181 51.16 50.09 -40.45
N PRO A 182 50.63 51.30 -40.10
CA PRO A 182 49.33 51.78 -39.58
C PRO A 182 48.71 52.91 -40.44
N ASP A 183 47.49 53.39 -40.10
CA ASP A 183 47.19 54.84 -40.00
C ASP A 183 45.81 55.12 -39.35
N PRO A 184 45.58 56.34 -38.79
CA PRO A 184 44.73 56.55 -37.62
C PRO A 184 43.42 57.32 -37.91
N HIS A 185 42.39 57.05 -37.10
CA HIS A 185 41.42 58.03 -36.60
C HIS A 185 40.63 57.34 -35.47
N THR A 186 40.95 57.58 -34.20
CA THR A 186 40.55 58.74 -33.38
C THR A 186 39.11 58.62 -32.88
N THR A 187 39.02 58.41 -31.56
CA THR A 187 38.06 59.05 -30.63
C THR A 187 36.71 58.39 -30.37
N THR A 188 36.54 57.94 -29.12
CA THR A 188 35.47 58.29 -28.15
C THR A 188 35.10 57.04 -27.34
N ALA A 189 35.76 56.78 -26.22
CA ALA A 189 35.46 57.28 -24.87
C ALA A 189 34.80 56.17 -24.02
N ALA A 190 35.56 55.71 -23.03
CA ALA A 190 35.09 55.14 -21.77
C ALA A 190 35.10 56.28 -20.71
N PRO A 191 34.81 56.09 -19.41
CA PRO A 191 33.91 55.20 -18.62
C PRO A 191 33.13 56.12 -17.59
N PRO A 192 32.83 55.83 -16.28
CA PRO A 192 32.78 54.60 -15.45
C PRO A 192 31.56 54.46 -14.47
N ASP A 193 31.31 53.21 -14.00
CA ASP A 193 30.99 52.70 -12.62
C ASP A 193 29.87 53.33 -11.72
N PRO A 194 29.57 52.84 -10.47
CA PRO A 194 29.48 51.48 -9.88
C PRO A 194 28.26 51.26 -8.93
N HIS A 195 27.80 50.01 -8.69
CA HIS A 195 27.28 49.54 -7.37
C HIS A 195 27.37 47.99 -7.35
N THR A 196 28.33 47.35 -6.65
CA THR A 196 28.35 46.98 -5.22
C THR A 196 27.20 46.08 -4.78
N THR A 197 27.43 44.76 -4.62
CA THR A 197 27.51 44.05 -3.31
C THR A 197 27.47 42.52 -3.46
N ALA A 198 28.62 41.90 -3.17
CA ALA A 198 28.85 40.68 -2.38
C ALA A 198 27.85 39.49 -2.38
N THR A 199 28.33 38.35 -2.91
CA THR A 199 28.27 37.00 -2.27
C THR A 199 29.06 37.02 -0.94
N PRO A 200 28.88 36.12 0.07
CA PRO A 200 28.97 34.66 -0.11
C PRO A 200 28.24 33.72 0.91
N HIS A 201 28.30 32.42 0.61
CA HIS A 201 28.42 31.20 1.48
C HIS A 201 27.40 30.80 2.57
N THR A 202 26.96 29.53 2.52
CA THR A 202 26.94 28.46 3.57
C THR A 202 25.95 27.37 3.11
N SER A 203 26.38 26.19 2.60
CA SER A 203 26.86 25.01 3.32
C SER A 203 26.08 24.70 4.61
N THR A 204 25.18 23.71 4.60
CA THR A 204 24.97 22.69 5.65
C THR A 204 23.96 21.65 5.16
N SER A 205 24.38 20.40 5.11
CA SER A 205 23.56 19.19 4.97
C SER A 205 23.54 18.46 6.35
N PRO A 206 22.84 17.33 6.52
CA PRO A 206 21.81 17.11 7.54
C PRO A 206 22.31 16.45 8.84
N THR A 207 21.54 16.59 9.92
CA THR A 207 21.76 15.83 11.17
C THR A 207 20.43 15.30 11.74
N HIS A 208 20.36 13.97 11.82
CA HIS A 208 19.48 13.07 12.59
C HIS A 208 18.44 13.65 13.58
N PRO A 209 17.27 12.99 13.69
CA PRO A 209 16.65 12.74 14.97
C PRO A 209 16.89 11.28 15.40
N SER A 210 17.50 11.09 16.56
CA SER A 210 17.52 9.80 17.26
C SER A 210 17.13 10.01 18.71
N SER A 211 16.27 9.11 19.17
CA SER A 211 15.98 8.73 20.57
C SER A 211 14.66 9.24 21.14
N THR A 212 13.59 8.51 20.82
CA THR A 212 12.48 8.24 21.74
C THR A 212 12.67 6.82 22.26
N SER A 213 12.83 6.68 23.57
CA SER A 213 12.90 5.40 24.28
C SER A 213 11.86 5.42 25.40
N PRO A 214 10.88 4.51 25.41
CA PRO A 214 10.17 4.13 26.63
C PRO A 214 10.55 2.69 26.99
N GLY A 215 11.24 2.52 28.12
CA GLY A 215 11.50 1.24 28.76
C GLY A 215 10.57 1.03 29.97
N PRO A 216 10.21 -0.22 30.30
CA PRO A 216 8.99 -0.56 31.03
C PRO A 216 9.24 -0.76 32.53
N THR A 217 8.22 -0.58 33.39
CA THR A 217 8.05 -1.39 34.63
C THR A 217 6.70 -1.17 35.32
N ASN A 218 5.97 -2.28 35.47
CA ASN A 218 4.94 -2.66 36.45
C ASN A 218 3.54 -2.00 36.51
N PRO A 219 2.49 -2.79 36.23
CA PRO A 219 1.20 -2.67 36.91
C PRO A 219 1.18 -3.50 38.21
N SER A 220 1.11 -2.84 39.37
CA SER A 220 0.63 -3.47 40.60
C SER A 220 -0.89 -3.41 40.63
N THR A 221 -1.55 -4.41 40.02
CA THR A 221 -2.97 -4.68 40.29
C THR A 221 -3.08 -5.47 41.59
N SER A 222 -3.45 -4.76 42.65
CA SER A 222 -4.05 -5.34 43.85
C SER A 222 -5.46 -5.82 43.52
N THR A 223 -5.62 -7.10 43.19
CA THR A 223 -6.92 -7.76 43.09
C THR A 223 -7.32 -8.28 44.46
N GLY A 224 -8.37 -7.69 45.01
CA GLY A 224 -9.10 -8.16 46.19
C GLY A 224 -9.83 -9.50 45.94
N PRO A 225 -10.52 -10.01 46.98
CA PRO A 225 -10.62 -11.44 47.25
C PRO A 225 -11.58 -12.20 46.35
N ALA A 226 -11.21 -13.45 46.07
CA ALA A 226 -12.05 -14.47 45.46
C ALA A 226 -13.33 -14.68 46.30
N GLY A 227 -14.47 -14.49 45.64
CA GLY A 227 -15.79 -14.97 46.08
C GLY A 227 -15.91 -16.50 46.04
N PRO A 228 -17.08 -17.03 46.40
CA PRO A 228 -17.18 -18.09 47.40
C PRO A 228 -17.18 -19.52 46.85
N LEU A 229 -16.59 -20.38 47.70
CA LEU A 229 -16.98 -21.74 48.09
C LEU A 229 -18.01 -22.46 47.21
N ALA A 230 -17.55 -23.57 46.61
CA ALA A 230 -18.35 -24.60 45.99
C ALA A 230 -19.45 -25.18 46.93
N PRO A 231 -20.62 -25.59 46.41
CA PRO A 231 -21.61 -26.31 47.19
C PRO A 231 -21.22 -27.81 47.36
N PRO A 232 -21.55 -28.45 48.51
CA PRO A 232 -21.25 -29.86 48.74
C PRO A 232 -22.19 -30.80 47.97
N PRO A 233 -21.76 -32.04 47.69
CA PRO A 233 -22.58 -33.01 46.96
C PRO A 233 -23.74 -33.51 47.83
N GLY A 234 -24.91 -33.61 47.20
CA GLY A 234 -26.14 -34.15 47.79
C GLY A 234 -25.93 -35.57 48.32
N ARG A 235 -26.30 -35.76 49.58
CA ARG A 235 -26.35 -37.06 50.24
C ARG A 235 -27.74 -37.65 50.03
N GLY A 236 -27.80 -38.78 49.34
CA GLY A 236 -28.99 -39.63 49.25
C GLY A 236 -29.24 -40.40 50.55
N GLY A 237 -30.46 -40.92 50.68
CA GLY A 237 -31.00 -41.73 51.78
C GLY A 237 -32.34 -41.15 52.23
N SER A 238 -33.46 -41.70 51.74
CA SER A 238 -34.21 -42.83 52.31
C SER A 238 -35.07 -42.43 53.50
#